data_AF-A0A259H678-F1
#
_entry.id   AF-A0A259H678-F1
#
_cell.length_a   1.000
_cell.length_b   1.000
_cell.length_c   1.000
_cell.angle_alpha   90.00
_cell.angle_beta   90.00
_cell.angle_gamma   90.00
#
_symmetry.space_group_name_H-M   'P 1'
#
loop_
_entity.id
_entity.type
_entity.pdbx_description
1 polymer ?
#
loop_
_entity_poly.entity_id
_entity_poly.type
_entity_poly.pdbx_seq_one_letter_code
_entity_poly.pdbx_strand_id
1 'polypeptide(L)'
;MLTRTRIEGLGLALLVAALDRVVKAVMVGPLALRERGLIELLPFFDLRYAENYGVSFGMFTADTVEMRWGLIGMTALIATGVLVWMLRETVR
;
A
#
# COMPACT_ATOMS: atom_id res chain seq x y z
N MET A 1 -22.79 -16.51 2.94
CA MET A 1 -22.49 -16.93 1.55
C MET A 1 -21.67 -15.83 0.87
N LEU A 2 -20.59 -16.19 0.18
CA LEU A 2 -19.81 -15.26 -0.64
C LEU A 2 -20.62 -14.90 -1.88
N THR A 3 -21.03 -13.65 -2.03
CA THR A 3 -21.70 -13.17 -3.24
C THR A 3 -20.66 -12.93 -4.34
N ARG A 4 -21.09 -12.94 -5.62
CA ARG A 4 -20.22 -12.62 -6.76
C ARG A 4 -19.48 -11.29 -6.55
N THR A 5 -20.19 -10.26 -6.09
CA THR A 5 -19.62 -8.94 -5.80
C THR A 5 -18.56 -8.95 -4.70
N ARG A 6 -18.73 -9.75 -3.64
CA ARG A 6 -17.72 -9.89 -2.57
C ARG A 6 -16.47 -10.59 -3.07
N ILE A 7 -16.64 -11.62 -3.91
CA ILE A 7 -15.51 -12.32 -4.53
C ILE A 7 -14.75 -11.38 -5.46
N GLU A 8 -15.45 -10.61 -6.28
CA GLU A 8 -14.84 -9.60 -7.17
C GLU A 8 -14.09 -8.53 -6.37
N GLY A 9 -14.70 -8.00 -5.30
CA GLY A 9 -14.06 -6.99 -4.44
C GLY A 9 -12.81 -7.52 -3.73
N LEU A 10 -12.88 -8.71 -3.13
CA LEU A 10 -11.72 -9.34 -2.49
C LEU A 10 -10.64 -9.73 -3.51
N GLY A 11 -11.06 -10.22 -4.68
CA GLY A 11 -10.15 -10.54 -5.78
C GLY A 11 -9.40 -9.30 -6.28
N LEU A 12 -10.10 -8.18 -6.45
CA LEU A 12 -9.49 -6.90 -6.81
C LEU A 12 -8.52 -6.41 -5.73
N ALA A 13 -8.90 -6.49 -4.45
CA ALA A 13 -8.03 -6.10 -3.34
C ALA A 13 -6.73 -6.92 -3.32
N LEU A 14 -6.82 -8.25 -3.50
CA LEU A 14 -5.67 -9.13 -3.60
C LEU A 14 -4.80 -8.82 -4.82
N LEU A 15 -5.42 -8.58 -5.98
CA LEU A 15 -4.70 -8.21 -7.20
C LEU A 15 -3.91 -6.91 -7.02
N VAL A 16 -4.54 -5.87 -6.48
CA VAL A 16 -3.88 -4.58 -6.21
C VAL A 16 -2.73 -4.75 -5.21
N ALA A 17 -2.93 -5.51 -4.13
CA ALA A 17 -1.88 -5.78 -3.16
C ALA A 17 -0.69 -6.56 -3.78
N ALA A 18 -0.97 -7.53 -4.64
CA ALA A 18 0.07 -8.28 -5.35
C ALA A 18 0.85 -7.37 -6.33
N LEU A 19 0.14 -6.56 -7.12
CA LEU A 19 0.76 -5.62 -8.05
C LEU A 19 1.62 -4.58 -7.33
N ASP A 20 1.16 -4.01 -6.21
CA ASP A 20 1.96 -3.08 -5.38
C ASP A 20 3.30 -3.70 -4.96
N ARG A 21 3.27 -4.96 -4.50
CA ARG A 21 4.49 -5.68 -4.09
C ARG A 21 5.41 -5.98 -5.25
N VAL A 22 4.87 -6.40 -6.39
CA VAL A 22 5.66 -6.65 -7.60
C VAL A 22 6.32 -5.36 -8.08
N VAL A 23 5.58 -4.26 -8.17
CA VAL A 23 6.12 -2.96 -8.59
C VAL A 23 7.25 -2.52 -7.65
N LYS A 24 7.04 -2.56 -6.33
CA LYS A 24 8.10 -2.22 -5.35
C LYS A 24 9.33 -3.13 -5.46
N ALA A 25 9.13 -4.42 -5.69
CA ALA A 25 10.22 -5.37 -5.90
C ALA A 25 11.01 -5.07 -7.18
N VAL A 26 10.33 -4.69 -8.27
CA VAL A 26 10.98 -4.26 -9.53
C VAL A 26 11.82 -2.98 -9.31
N MET A 27 11.28 -2.01 -8.57
CA MET A 27 11.96 -0.75 -8.27
C MET A 27 13.24 -0.98 -7.45
N VAL A 28 13.17 -1.74 -6.36
CA VAL A 28 14.32 -1.91 -5.45
C VAL A 28 15.28 -3.00 -5.94
N GLY A 29 14.81 -4.02 -6.65
CA GLY A 29 15.65 -5.10 -7.16
C GLY A 29 16.25 -4.76 -8.54
N PRO A 30 15.65 -5.21 -9.66
CA PRO A 30 16.20 -5.02 -11.00
C PRO A 30 16.59 -3.59 -11.37
N LEU A 31 15.82 -2.58 -10.94
CA LEU A 31 16.11 -1.18 -11.24
C LEU A 31 17.13 -0.56 -10.28
N ALA A 32 17.47 -1.23 -9.17
CA ALA A 32 18.37 -0.73 -8.13
C ALA A 32 18.05 0.73 -7.74
N LEU A 33 16.76 1.06 -7.64
CA LEU A 33 16.32 2.44 -7.47
C LEU A 33 16.78 3.02 -6.13
N ARG A 34 16.96 2.17 -5.11
CA ARG A 34 17.49 2.59 -3.81
C ARG A 34 18.92 3.11 -3.94
N GLU A 35 19.74 2.44 -4.73
CA GLU A 35 21.14 2.79 -4.96
C GLU A 35 21.26 3.97 -5.94
N ARG A 36 20.40 4.03 -6.96
CA ARG A 36 20.38 5.12 -7.94
C ARG A 36 19.79 6.42 -7.40
N GLY A 37 18.86 6.33 -6.45
CA GLY A 37 18.13 7.46 -5.88
C GLY A 37 17.07 8.05 -6.82
N LEU A 38 17.41 8.26 -8.09
CA LEU A 38 16.53 8.84 -9.11
C LEU A 38 16.80 8.25 -10.50
N ILE A 39 15.72 8.01 -11.26
CA ILE A 39 15.75 7.68 -12.68
C ILE A 39 14.76 8.61 -13.38
N GLU A 40 15.26 9.54 -14.19
CA GLU A 40 14.42 10.38 -15.04
C GLU A 40 13.90 9.57 -16.23
N LEU A 41 12.59 9.62 -16.48
CA LEU A 41 11.96 8.91 -17.60
C LEU A 41 11.44 9.90 -18.65
N LEU A 42 10.79 10.97 -18.19
CA LEU A 42 10.26 12.07 -19.00
C LEU A 42 10.54 13.39 -18.27
N PRO A 43 10.48 14.55 -18.96
CA PRO A 43 10.75 15.86 -18.33
C PRO A 43 9.85 16.23 -17.13
N PHE A 44 8.74 15.53 -16.94
CA PHE A 44 7.79 15.74 -15.83
C PHE A 44 7.54 14.47 -14.99
N PHE A 45 8.27 13.37 -15.27
CA PHE A 45 8.06 12.09 -14.60
C PHE A 45 9.39 11.38 -14.35
N ASP A 46 9.69 11.19 -13.06
CA ASP A 46 10.84 10.43 -12.58
C ASP A 46 10.38 9.27 -11.70
N LEU A 47 11.25 8.27 -11.57
CA LEU A 47 11.20 7.31 -10.48
C LEU A 47 12.18 7.81 -9.42
N ARG A 48 11.68 8.16 -8.24
CA ARG A 48 12.51 8.60 -7.12
C ARG A 48 12.33 7.66 -5.93
N TYR A 49 13.45 7.22 -5.38
CA TYR A 49 13.43 6.51 -4.11
C TYR A 49 13.09 7.49 -2.98
N ALA A 50 12.05 7.17 -2.22
CA ALA A 50 11.67 7.90 -1.04
C ALA A 50 11.19 6.92 0.03
N GLU A 51 11.71 7.08 1.24
CA GLU A 51 11.24 6.35 2.41
C GLU A 51 10.15 7.17 3.09
N ASN A 52 9.01 6.56 3.37
CA ASN A 52 7.93 7.17 4.13
C ASN A 52 7.83 6.49 5.50
N TYR A 53 8.36 7.16 6.52
CA TYR A 53 8.31 6.69 7.90
C TYR A 53 7.01 7.05 8.63
N GLY A 54 6.14 7.86 8.02
CA GLY A 54 4.86 8.29 8.59
C GLY A 54 3.69 8.02 7.64
N VAL A 55 2.68 8.90 7.69
CA VAL A 55 1.57 8.94 6.71
C VAL A 55 1.67 10.21 5.86
N SER A 56 0.60 10.58 5.16
CA SER A 56 0.55 11.80 4.33
C SER A 56 1.01 13.05 5.10
N PHE A 57 1.69 13.96 4.40
CA PHE A 57 2.22 15.22 4.94
C PHE A 57 3.24 15.06 6.09
N GLY A 58 3.83 13.87 6.26
CA GLY A 58 4.78 13.62 7.36
C GLY A 58 4.12 13.52 8.73
N MET A 59 2.80 13.31 8.79
CA MET A 59 2.11 13.07 10.06
C MET A 59 2.50 11.71 10.63
N PHE A 60 2.56 11.60 11.96
CA PHE A 60 2.85 10.35 12.67
C PHE A 60 4.14 9.65 12.23
N THR A 61 5.21 10.40 11.91
CA THR A 61 6.54 9.85 11.61
C THR A 61 6.99 8.89 12.71
N ALA A 62 7.29 7.65 12.36
CA ALA A 62 7.72 6.63 13.29
C ALA A 62 9.24 6.60 13.43
N ASP A 63 9.73 7.22 14.51
CA ASP A 63 11.16 7.24 14.85
C ASP A 63 11.60 6.00 15.63
N THR A 64 10.65 5.21 16.15
CA THR A 64 10.92 3.95 16.86
C THR A 64 10.19 2.76 16.24
N VAL A 65 10.64 1.56 16.59
CA VAL A 65 10.03 0.30 16.14
C VAL A 65 8.60 0.17 16.65
N GLU A 66 8.33 0.60 17.88
CA GLU A 66 7.01 0.60 18.50
C GLU A 66 6.04 1.50 17.73
N MET A 67 6.48 2.72 17.35
CA MET A 67 5.68 3.63 16.54
C MET A 67 5.37 3.03 15.16
N ARG A 68 6.35 2.37 14.54
CA ARG A 68 6.17 1.68 13.25
C ARG A 68 5.13 0.56 13.37
N TRP A 69 5.16 -0.23 14.44
CA TRP A 69 4.13 -1.22 14.72
C TRP A 69 2.77 -0.59 15.01
N GLY A 70 2.74 0.58 15.63
CA GLY A 70 1.53 1.40 15.78
C GLY A 70 0.89 1.75 14.44
N LEU A 71 1.68 2.20 13.46
CA LEU A 71 1.19 2.51 12.11
C LEU A 71 0.68 1.25 11.38
N ILE A 72 1.38 0.12 11.53
CA ILE A 72 0.93 -1.19 11.00
C ILE A 72 -0.42 -1.57 11.62
N GLY A 73 -0.55 -1.47 12.94
CA GLY A 73 -1.77 -1.77 13.68
C GLY A 73 -2.95 -0.88 13.26
N MET A 74 -2.71 0.43 13.11
CA MET A 74 -3.71 1.39 12.62
C MET A 74 -4.19 1.02 11.20
N THR A 75 -3.26 0.69 10.30
CA THR A 75 -3.60 0.28 8.93
C THR A 75 -4.41 -1.02 8.93
N ALA A 76 -4.02 -2.00 9.75
CA ALA A 76 -4.76 -3.26 9.88
C ALA A 76 -6.17 -3.05 10.44
N LEU A 77 -6.34 -2.15 11.42
CA LEU A 77 -7.63 -1.78 11.98
C LEU A 77 -8.55 -1.19 10.91
N ILE A 78 -8.06 -0.22 10.14
CA ILE A 78 -8.83 0.40 9.04
C ILE A 78 -9.19 -0.64 7.98
N ALA A 79 -8.25 -1.46 7.53
CA ALA A 79 -8.49 -2.50 6.54
C ALA A 79 -9.54 -3.52 7.03
N THR A 80 -9.49 -3.91 8.30
CA THR A 80 -10.49 -4.79 8.92
C THR A 80 -11.86 -4.13 8.96
N GLY A 81 -11.93 -2.84 9.32
CA GLY A 81 -13.18 -2.08 9.31
C GLY A 81 -13.82 -2.03 7.92
N VAL A 82 -13.03 -1.77 6.88
CA VAL A 82 -13.48 -1.80 5.48
C VAL A 82 -13.94 -3.21 5.08
N LEU A 83 -13.18 -4.24 5.43
CA LEU A 83 -13.57 -5.63 5.16
C LEU A 83 -14.91 -5.97 5.81
N VAL A 84 -15.09 -5.64 7.09
CA VAL A 84 -16.37 -5.86 7.79
C VAL A 84 -17.49 -5.09 7.11
N TRP A 85 -17.27 -3.84 6.71
CA TRP A 85 -18.27 -3.07 5.97
C TRP A 85 -18.63 -3.74 4.64
N MET A 86 -17.67 -4.16 3.82
CA MET A 86 -17.91 -4.89 2.57
C MET A 86 -18.73 -6.18 2.78
N LEU A 87 -18.53 -6.86 3.91
CA LEU A 87 -19.26 -8.09 4.26
C LEU A 87 -20.67 -7.80 4.82
N ARG A 88 -20.90 -6.61 5.36
CA ARG A 88 -22.19 -6.19 5.91
C ARG A 88 -23.02 -5.35 4.94
N GLU A 89 -22.42 -4.82 3.88
CA GLU A 89 -23.11 -4.03 2.87
C GLU A 89 -24.22 -4.87 2.21
N THR A 90 -25.41 -4.28 2.16
CA THR A 90 -26.65 -4.91 1.68
C THR A 90 -27.25 -4.18 0.50
N VAL A 91 -26.79 -2.95 0.21
CA VAL A 91 -27.22 -2.20 -0.96
C VAL A 91 -26.57 -2.80 -2.21
N ARG A 92 -27.37 -2.97 -3.26
CA ARG A 92 -27.02 -3.69 -4.49
C ARG A 92 -26.98 -2.75 -5.67
#